data_AF-A0A1S2KUE4-F1
#
_entry.id   AF-A0A1S2KUE4-F1
#
_cell.length_a   1.000
_cell.length_b   1.000
_cell.length_c   1.000
_cell.angle_alpha   90.00
_cell.angle_beta   90.00
_cell.angle_gamma   90.00
#
_symmetry.space_group_name_H-M   'P 1'
#
loop_
_entity.id
_entity.type
_entity.pdbx_description
1 polymer ?
#
loop_
_entity_poly.entity_id
_entity_poly.type
_entity_poly.pdbx_seq_one_letter_code
_entity_poly.pdbx_strand_id
1 'polypeptide(L)'
;MKKLGIIAVVGIFPLAFMIWWYSEAPVRGGIYPEKHKGLEIVVIDEEEVMVPITLPVRWIKTYPWEKPPIINEISFIDDSDKIFAALGGEYELRIPHSSEVKWYNRNVGGEVELYLNGASFAEVGSISTTTIKGSLEKEFALNQISMTVKNKKVKFPVDNHYKYRLITKNEKETGWSLEGLMYFFVGDNYDIPEGFVVRLAGTSGHTLEEIGFWLPGMPDDYYEGEVLYNYQHDFDRYNNAIEEFDGEQLSLPHEIKNSSLLIYFPFTPSMIEASGDSLARILPYFHLQNNNGQRYYVGGSGSIGSLDRRLSWDELIYKRSEH
;
A
#
# COMPACT_ATOMS: atom_id res chain seq x y z
N MET A 1 -35.73 12.56 45.96
CA MET A 1 -35.43 13.08 44.60
C MET A 1 -33.93 13.12 44.26
N LYS A 2 -33.03 13.62 45.12
CA LYS A 2 -31.57 13.65 44.82
C LYS A 2 -30.92 12.28 44.52
N LYS A 3 -31.32 11.20 45.21
CA LYS A 3 -30.77 9.84 44.99
C LYS A 3 -31.20 9.22 43.63
N LEU A 4 -32.41 9.50 43.16
CA LEU A 4 -32.91 9.05 41.86
C LEU A 4 -32.23 9.78 40.69
N GLY A 5 -31.97 11.09 40.85
CA GLY A 5 -31.20 11.87 39.86
C GLY A 5 -29.75 11.39 39.73
N ILE A 6 -29.10 11.02 40.84
CA ILE A 6 -27.73 10.47 40.82
C ILE A 6 -27.72 9.08 40.14
N ILE A 7 -28.70 8.22 40.42
CA ILE A 7 -28.81 6.90 39.75
C ILE A 7 -29.08 7.06 38.24
N ALA A 8 -29.92 8.02 37.85
CA ALA A 8 -30.18 8.31 36.44
C ALA A 8 -28.93 8.83 35.72
N VAL A 9 -28.17 9.75 36.32
CA VAL A 9 -26.92 10.26 35.73
C VAL A 9 -25.83 9.19 35.67
N VAL A 10 -25.69 8.36 36.72
CA VAL A 10 -24.70 7.26 36.78
C VAL A 10 -25.06 6.10 35.86
N GLY A 11 -26.33 5.87 35.53
CA GLY A 11 -26.76 4.82 34.60
C GLY A 11 -26.79 5.27 33.14
N ILE A 12 -27.24 6.50 32.87
CA ILE A 12 -27.41 7.02 31.49
C ILE A 12 -26.05 7.39 30.89
N PHE A 13 -25.13 7.96 31.67
CA PHE A 13 -23.85 8.43 31.14
C PHE A 13 -22.97 7.28 30.61
N PRO A 14 -22.80 6.14 31.31
CA PRO A 14 -22.05 5.00 30.76
C PRO A 14 -22.75 4.35 29.57
N LEU A 15 -24.09 4.31 29.56
CA LEU A 15 -24.84 3.74 28.44
C LEU A 15 -24.71 4.61 27.18
N ALA A 16 -24.87 5.92 27.31
CA ALA A 16 -24.65 6.87 26.22
C ALA A 16 -23.20 6.83 25.72
N PHE A 17 -22.23 6.73 26.63
CA PHE A 17 -20.83 6.56 26.28
C PHE A 17 -20.56 5.26 25.52
N MET A 18 -21.15 4.14 25.93
CA MET A 18 -21.00 2.86 25.24
C MET A 18 -21.68 2.87 23.86
N ILE A 19 -22.88 3.46 23.75
CA ILE A 19 -23.56 3.63 22.45
C ILE A 19 -22.69 4.47 21.51
N TRP A 20 -22.17 5.60 22.00
CA TRP A 20 -21.25 6.45 21.25
C TRP A 20 -19.98 5.68 20.84
N TRP A 21 -19.33 5.00 21.78
CA TRP A 21 -18.13 4.19 21.52
C TRP A 21 -18.34 3.10 20.47
N TYR A 22 -19.45 2.36 20.55
CA TYR A 22 -19.78 1.33 19.57
C TYR A 22 -20.19 1.90 18.21
N SER A 23 -20.65 3.15 18.15
CA SER A 23 -20.95 3.83 16.88
C SER A 23 -19.70 4.23 16.09
N GLU A 24 -18.53 4.37 16.72
CA GLU A 24 -17.30 4.86 16.05
C GLU A 24 -16.64 3.86 15.08
N ALA A 25 -16.98 2.57 15.15
CA ALA A 25 -16.48 1.58 14.21
C ALA A 25 -17.48 0.42 14.02
N PRO A 26 -17.75 0.01 12.77
CA PRO A 26 -18.76 -0.99 12.44
C PRO A 26 -18.30 -2.45 12.66
N VAL A 27 -17.04 -2.65 13.06
CA VAL A 27 -16.45 -3.97 13.33
C VAL A 27 -16.12 -4.16 14.81
N ARG A 28 -16.03 -5.41 15.24
CA ARG A 28 -15.66 -5.75 16.63
C ARG A 28 -14.19 -5.40 16.89
N GLY A 29 -13.83 -5.26 18.17
CA GLY A 29 -12.44 -5.01 18.55
C GLY A 29 -11.49 -6.12 18.08
N GLY A 30 -10.31 -5.74 17.61
CA GLY A 30 -9.33 -6.63 16.98
C GLY A 30 -8.24 -5.89 16.22
N ILE A 31 -7.34 -6.66 15.60
CA ILE A 31 -6.32 -6.15 14.68
C ILE A 31 -6.70 -6.60 13.27
N TYR A 32 -6.73 -5.67 12.33
CA TYR A 32 -7.12 -5.90 10.94
C TYR A 32 -6.02 -5.37 10.03
N PRO A 33 -5.45 -6.19 9.13
CA PRO A 33 -4.56 -5.68 8.09
C PRO A 33 -5.26 -4.59 7.28
N GLU A 34 -4.57 -3.49 7.00
CA GLU A 34 -5.07 -2.55 6.00
C GLU A 34 -5.05 -3.27 4.63
N LYS A 35 -6.14 -3.12 3.87
CA LYS A 35 -6.25 -3.76 2.56
C LYS A 35 -5.53 -2.87 1.55
N HIS A 36 -4.29 -3.23 1.23
CA HIS A 36 -3.50 -2.55 0.21
C HIS A 36 -3.52 -3.32 -1.10
N LYS A 37 -3.43 -2.57 -2.20
CA LYS A 37 -3.39 -3.13 -3.54
C LYS A 37 -2.25 -2.56 -4.35
N GLY A 38 -1.63 -3.42 -5.14
CA GLY A 38 -0.61 -3.06 -6.10
C GLY A 38 0.73 -3.72 -5.84
N LEU A 39 1.69 -3.32 -6.67
CA LEU A 39 3.07 -3.77 -6.62
C LEU A 39 3.93 -2.81 -5.80
N GLU A 40 4.67 -3.37 -4.85
CA GLU A 40 5.76 -2.69 -4.16
C GLU A 40 7.08 -3.24 -4.64
N ILE A 41 7.92 -2.39 -5.24
CA ILE A 41 9.27 -2.78 -5.59
C ILE A 41 10.20 -2.47 -4.42
N VAL A 42 10.95 -3.49 -3.99
CA VAL A 42 11.90 -3.36 -2.89
C VAL A 42 13.31 -3.51 -3.45
N VAL A 43 14.13 -2.49 -3.17
CA VAL A 43 15.53 -2.46 -3.61
C VAL A 43 16.38 -3.18 -2.56
N ILE A 44 17.15 -4.19 -3.00
CA ILE A 44 17.97 -5.04 -2.13
C ILE A 44 19.43 -5.07 -2.60
N ASP A 45 20.36 -5.37 -1.70
CA ASP A 45 21.74 -5.67 -2.09
C ASP A 45 21.85 -7.13 -2.60
N GLU A 46 22.87 -7.46 -3.39
CA GLU A 46 23.00 -8.77 -4.07
C GLU A 46 23.07 -9.97 -3.12
N GLU A 47 23.59 -9.77 -1.91
CA GLU A 47 23.82 -10.81 -0.92
C GLU A 47 22.64 -10.96 0.07
N GLU A 48 21.59 -10.14 -0.08
CA GLU A 48 20.44 -10.19 0.83
C GLU A 48 19.64 -11.48 0.65
N VAL A 49 19.42 -12.17 1.77
CA VAL A 49 18.65 -13.42 1.82
C VAL A 49 17.28 -13.24 2.45
N MET A 50 17.00 -12.07 3.02
CA MET A 50 15.73 -11.69 3.63
C MET A 50 15.56 -10.17 3.57
N VAL A 51 14.32 -9.69 3.50
CA VAL A 51 14.06 -8.26 3.29
C VAL A 51 13.03 -7.75 4.27
N PRO A 52 13.32 -6.72 5.08
CA PRO A 52 12.33 -6.15 5.99
C PRO A 52 11.19 -5.50 5.21
N ILE A 53 9.97 -5.77 5.65
CA ILE A 53 8.73 -5.16 5.15
C ILE A 53 7.86 -4.76 6.33
N THR A 54 6.98 -3.79 6.11
CA THR A 54 5.99 -3.36 7.12
C THR A 54 4.59 -3.60 6.61
N LEU A 55 3.80 -4.34 7.39
CA LEU A 55 2.37 -4.46 7.19
C LEU A 55 1.64 -3.39 8.01
N PRO A 56 1.00 -2.41 7.35
CA PRO A 56 0.08 -1.51 8.03
C PRO A 56 -1.18 -2.26 8.50
N VAL A 57 -1.62 -1.98 9.71
CA VAL A 57 -2.81 -2.58 10.32
C VAL A 57 -3.64 -1.52 11.06
N ARG A 58 -4.91 -1.82 11.29
CA ARG A 58 -5.77 -1.12 12.23
C ARG A 58 -6.01 -1.95 13.47
N TRP A 59 -5.78 -1.32 14.62
CA TRP A 59 -6.28 -1.80 15.88
C TRP A 59 -7.57 -1.10 16.24
N ILE A 60 -8.67 -1.87 16.23
CA ILE A 60 -9.97 -1.43 16.71
C ILE A 60 -10.08 -1.81 18.18
N LYS A 61 -10.13 -0.82 19.06
CA LYS A 61 -10.29 -1.05 20.50
C LYS A 61 -11.69 -1.56 20.82
N THR A 62 -11.78 -2.49 21.76
CA THR A 62 -13.09 -2.83 22.39
C THR A 62 -13.43 -1.80 23.45
N TYR A 63 -12.43 -1.30 24.17
CA TYR A 63 -12.56 -0.28 25.22
C TYR A 63 -11.50 0.83 25.10
N PRO A 64 -11.79 2.06 25.56
CA PRO A 64 -10.88 3.21 25.40
C PRO A 64 -9.49 3.02 26.03
N TRP A 65 -9.45 2.36 27.18
CA TRP A 65 -8.24 2.17 28.01
C TRP A 65 -7.47 0.88 27.71
N GLU A 66 -7.71 0.25 26.55
CA GLU A 66 -6.91 -0.91 26.15
C GLU A 66 -5.45 -0.51 25.89
N LYS A 67 -4.53 -1.42 26.22
CA LYS A 67 -3.12 -1.36 25.82
C LYS A 67 -2.94 -1.98 24.42
N PRO A 68 -1.85 -1.62 23.70
CA PRO A 68 -1.53 -2.25 22.43
C PRO A 68 -1.62 -3.77 22.53
N PRO A 69 -2.29 -4.44 21.58
CA PRO A 69 -2.49 -5.88 21.62
C PRO A 69 -1.19 -6.61 21.28
N ILE A 70 -1.07 -7.83 21.81
CA ILE A 70 0.01 -8.77 21.47
C ILE A 70 -0.46 -9.65 20.31
N ILE A 71 0.34 -9.70 19.25
CA ILE A 71 0.21 -10.63 18.13
C ILE A 71 1.04 -11.86 18.48
N ASN A 72 0.37 -13.01 18.57
CA ASN A 72 1.00 -14.28 18.91
C ASN A 72 1.69 -14.91 17.70
N GLU A 73 1.03 -14.81 16.55
CA GLU A 73 1.52 -15.34 15.27
C GLU A 73 0.98 -14.47 14.14
N ILE A 74 1.78 -14.29 13.09
CA ILE A 74 1.35 -13.77 11.81
C ILE A 74 2.15 -14.47 10.70
N SER A 75 1.49 -14.76 9.58
CA SER A 75 2.11 -15.42 8.44
C SER A 75 1.51 -14.93 7.13
N PHE A 76 2.38 -14.74 6.14
CA PHE A 76 2.05 -14.39 4.77
C PHE A 76 2.10 -15.63 3.91
N ILE A 77 1.01 -15.89 3.21
CA ILE A 77 0.76 -17.13 2.48
C ILE A 77 0.46 -16.78 1.03
N ASP A 78 1.10 -17.46 0.09
CA ASP A 78 0.87 -17.32 -1.35
C ASP A 78 -0.32 -18.17 -1.85
N ASP A 79 -0.54 -18.19 -3.16
CA ASP A 79 -1.62 -18.95 -3.82
C ASP A 79 -1.44 -20.48 -3.72
N SER A 80 -0.22 -20.92 -3.43
CA SER A 80 0.21 -22.30 -3.31
C SER A 80 0.24 -22.77 -1.84
N ASP A 81 -0.42 -22.01 -0.95
CA ASP A 81 -0.47 -22.22 0.50
C ASP A 81 0.91 -22.22 1.20
N LYS A 82 1.92 -21.63 0.57
CA LYS A 82 3.28 -21.59 1.08
C LYS A 82 3.53 -20.30 1.86
N ILE A 83 4.15 -20.45 3.03
CA ILE A 83 4.55 -19.32 3.87
C ILE A 83 5.84 -18.71 3.33
N PHE A 84 5.85 -17.39 3.11
CA PHE A 84 7.03 -16.65 2.67
C PHE A 84 7.46 -15.52 3.62
N ALA A 85 6.66 -15.21 4.64
CA ALA A 85 7.07 -14.41 5.79
C ALA A 85 6.29 -14.87 7.02
N ALA A 86 6.94 -14.94 8.18
CA ALA A 86 6.28 -15.31 9.43
C ALA A 86 6.89 -14.59 10.63
N LEU A 87 6.06 -14.37 11.64
CA LEU A 87 6.46 -13.86 12.94
C LEU A 87 5.63 -14.60 14.01
N GLY A 88 6.30 -15.20 14.98
CA GLY A 88 5.68 -15.81 16.16
C GLY A 88 6.15 -15.14 17.46
N GLY A 89 5.56 -15.52 18.59
CA GLY A 89 5.98 -15.09 19.93
C GLY A 89 5.07 -14.02 20.54
N GLU A 90 5.62 -13.10 21.31
CA GLU A 90 4.87 -12.01 21.94
C GLU A 90 5.19 -10.66 21.29
N TYR A 91 4.70 -10.45 20.07
CA TYR A 91 4.91 -9.18 19.36
C TYR A 91 3.87 -8.14 19.81
N GLU A 92 4.30 -7.15 20.58
CA GLU A 92 3.46 -5.97 20.87
C GLU A 92 3.30 -5.13 19.59
N LEU A 93 2.05 -4.88 19.19
CA LEU A 93 1.74 -4.10 17.99
C LEU A 93 2.46 -2.73 18.02
N ARG A 94 3.30 -2.46 17.02
CA ARG A 94 3.95 -1.15 16.89
C ARG A 94 2.92 -0.10 16.51
N ILE A 95 2.85 0.98 17.28
CA ILE A 95 2.02 2.15 16.94
C ILE A 95 2.98 3.29 16.58
N PRO A 96 3.12 3.62 15.28
CA PRO A 96 4.00 4.71 14.86
C PRO A 96 3.53 6.04 15.47
N HIS A 97 4.45 6.78 16.08
CA HIS A 97 4.26 8.10 16.72
C HIS A 97 3.48 8.10 18.04
N SER A 98 4.22 7.87 19.12
CA SER A 98 3.77 7.71 20.52
C SER A 98 3.45 9.00 21.28
N SER A 99 3.07 10.12 20.64
CA SER A 99 2.67 11.32 21.41
C SER A 99 1.17 11.41 21.69
N GLU A 100 0.28 10.84 20.87
CA GLU A 100 -1.16 10.88 21.15
C GLU A 100 -1.93 9.67 20.59
N VAL A 101 -1.67 8.46 21.10
CA VAL A 101 -2.76 7.46 21.13
C VAL A 101 -3.78 8.00 22.13
N LYS A 102 -4.64 8.89 21.64
CA LYS A 102 -5.75 9.43 22.40
C LYS A 102 -6.52 8.23 22.95
N TRP A 103 -6.74 8.24 24.27
CA TRP A 103 -7.48 7.16 24.94
C TRP A 103 -8.86 6.98 24.31
N TYR A 104 -9.44 8.05 23.76
CA TYR A 104 -10.72 8.04 23.07
C TYR A 104 -10.67 7.60 21.60
N ASN A 105 -9.50 7.36 21.00
CA ASN A 105 -9.46 6.83 19.64
C ASN A 105 -9.75 5.33 19.68
N ARG A 106 -10.89 4.92 19.10
CA ARG A 106 -11.23 3.52 18.90
C ARG A 106 -10.47 2.89 17.72
N ASN A 107 -10.27 3.65 16.64
CA ASN A 107 -9.48 3.24 15.47
C ASN A 107 -8.04 3.76 15.59
N VAL A 108 -7.06 2.87 15.75
CA VAL A 108 -5.65 3.24 15.90
C VAL A 108 -4.83 2.56 14.81
N GLY A 109 -4.05 3.35 14.06
CA GLY A 109 -3.10 2.82 13.09
C GLY A 109 -1.94 2.12 13.79
N GLY A 110 -1.51 1.00 13.25
CA GLY A 110 -0.38 0.21 13.73
C GLY A 110 0.40 -0.39 12.58
N GLU A 111 1.54 -0.96 12.91
CA GLU A 111 2.49 -1.55 11.96
C GLU A 111 2.98 -2.88 12.53
N VAL A 112 3.13 -3.86 11.65
CA VAL A 112 3.75 -5.15 11.96
C VAL A 112 4.95 -5.30 11.05
N GLU A 113 6.13 -5.38 11.66
CA GLU A 113 7.38 -5.61 10.95
C GLU A 113 7.58 -7.10 10.69
N LEU A 114 7.86 -7.44 9.44
CA LEU A 114 8.04 -8.79 8.93
C LEU A 114 9.26 -8.82 8.01
N TYR A 115 9.72 -10.01 7.65
CA TYR A 115 10.80 -10.18 6.69
C TYR A 115 10.33 -11.12 5.57
N LEU A 116 10.42 -10.66 4.31
CA LEU A 116 10.29 -11.54 3.16
C LEU A 116 11.40 -12.60 3.21
N ASN A 117 11.03 -13.85 2.96
CA ASN A 117 11.85 -15.04 3.19
C ASN A 117 12.35 -15.20 4.65
N GLY A 118 11.70 -14.54 5.62
CA GLY A 118 12.09 -14.58 7.02
C GLY A 118 11.02 -15.22 7.92
N ALA A 119 11.50 -15.96 8.92
CA ALA A 119 10.73 -16.45 10.04
C ALA A 119 11.29 -15.82 11.33
N SER A 120 10.54 -14.90 11.90
CA SER A 120 10.88 -14.15 13.09
C SER A 120 10.22 -14.73 14.34
N PHE A 121 10.87 -14.58 15.49
CA PHE A 121 10.32 -14.90 16.80
C PHE A 121 10.57 -13.73 17.75
N ALA A 122 9.49 -13.14 18.26
CA ALA A 122 9.50 -12.02 19.18
C ALA A 122 9.41 -12.48 20.63
N GLU A 123 10.36 -12.01 21.44
CA GLU A 123 10.34 -12.11 22.89
C GLU A 123 10.38 -10.70 23.50
N VAL A 124 10.13 -10.59 24.80
CA VAL A 124 10.17 -9.29 25.49
C VAL A 124 11.53 -8.60 25.27
N GLY A 125 11.53 -7.53 24.48
CA GLY A 125 12.70 -6.70 24.20
C GLY A 125 13.64 -7.21 23.09
N SER A 126 13.30 -8.30 22.38
CA SER A 126 14.11 -8.77 21.26
C SER A 126 13.30 -9.48 20.17
N ILE A 127 13.78 -9.41 18.94
CA ILE A 127 13.26 -10.19 17.82
C ILE A 127 14.44 -10.93 17.21
N SER A 128 14.31 -12.24 17.08
CA SER A 128 15.26 -13.08 16.34
C SER A 128 14.65 -13.45 14.99
N THR A 129 15.45 -13.46 13.93
CA THR A 129 14.97 -13.77 12.58
C THR A 129 15.87 -14.84 11.96
N THR A 130 15.25 -15.82 11.31
CA THR A 130 15.90 -16.87 10.53
C THR A 130 15.35 -16.89 9.11
N THR A 131 16.09 -17.43 8.15
CA THR A 131 15.59 -17.53 6.77
C THR A 131 14.70 -18.76 6.61
N ILE A 132 13.62 -18.63 5.82
CA ILE A 132 12.74 -19.76 5.47
C ILE A 132 13.40 -20.63 4.40
N LYS A 133 14.09 -20.00 3.44
CA LYS A 133 14.85 -20.67 2.38
C LYS A 133 16.27 -20.14 2.30
N GLY A 134 17.14 -20.97 1.75
CA GLY A 134 18.53 -20.60 1.44
C GLY A 134 18.70 -19.60 0.28
N SER A 135 17.61 -19.22 -0.40
CA SER A 135 17.63 -18.24 -1.49
C SER A 135 16.39 -17.36 -1.45
N LEU A 136 16.55 -16.10 -1.80
CA LEU A 136 15.49 -15.11 -1.87
C LEU A 136 14.83 -15.12 -3.26
N GLU A 137 13.50 -15.24 -3.30
CA GLU A 137 12.74 -15.14 -4.56
C GLU A 137 12.68 -13.69 -5.02
N LYS A 138 12.54 -13.47 -6.33
CA LYS A 138 12.44 -12.12 -6.90
C LYS A 138 11.04 -11.52 -6.81
N GLU A 139 10.02 -12.36 -6.64
CA GLU A 139 8.62 -11.91 -6.59
C GLU A 139 7.89 -12.66 -5.49
N PHE A 140 6.97 -11.97 -4.83
CA PHE A 140 6.09 -12.54 -3.82
C PHE A 140 4.68 -12.01 -4.05
N ALA A 141 3.72 -12.91 -4.22
CA ALA A 141 2.30 -12.58 -4.32
C ALA A 141 1.60 -13.02 -3.03
N LEU A 142 1.01 -12.06 -2.31
CA LEU A 142 0.30 -12.35 -1.07
C LEU A 142 -1.16 -12.70 -1.36
N ASN A 143 -1.52 -13.94 -1.04
CA ASN A 143 -2.89 -14.41 -1.17
C ASN A 143 -3.66 -14.27 0.16
N GLN A 144 -3.02 -14.59 1.27
CA GLN A 144 -3.69 -14.61 2.58
C GLN A 144 -2.75 -14.18 3.71
N ILE A 145 -3.28 -13.41 4.66
CA ILE A 145 -2.64 -13.13 5.94
C ILE A 145 -3.33 -13.99 7.01
N SER A 146 -2.57 -14.80 7.72
CA SER A 146 -3.07 -15.56 8.88
C SER A 146 -2.48 -14.98 10.15
N MET A 147 -3.31 -14.47 11.05
CA MET A 147 -2.90 -13.78 12.28
C MET A 147 -3.57 -14.40 13.50
N THR A 148 -2.82 -14.62 14.58
CA THR A 148 -3.32 -15.10 15.87
C THR A 148 -3.16 -13.99 16.91
N VAL A 149 -4.26 -13.56 17.52
CA VAL A 149 -4.28 -12.55 18.59
C VAL A 149 -5.08 -13.10 19.77
N LYS A 150 -4.51 -13.11 20.98
CA LYS A 150 -5.15 -13.66 22.19
C LYS A 150 -5.64 -15.11 21.96
N ASN A 151 -4.79 -15.94 21.34
CA ASN A 151 -5.08 -17.33 20.96
C ASN A 151 -6.28 -17.52 20.00
N LYS A 152 -6.73 -16.45 19.34
CA LYS A 152 -7.75 -16.53 18.28
C LYS A 152 -7.08 -16.32 16.94
N LYS A 153 -7.10 -17.37 16.13
CA LYS A 153 -6.60 -17.34 14.75
C LYS A 153 -7.67 -16.78 13.82
N VAL A 154 -7.29 -15.80 13.02
CA VAL A 154 -8.11 -15.16 11.99
C VAL A 154 -7.33 -15.20 10.67
N LYS A 155 -8.05 -15.46 9.58
CA LYS A 155 -7.51 -15.44 8.23
C LYS A 155 -8.12 -14.26 7.49
N PHE A 156 -7.28 -13.49 6.81
CA PHE A 156 -7.66 -12.35 5.99
C PHE A 156 -7.30 -12.68 4.54
N PRO A 157 -8.28 -12.93 3.66
CA PRO A 157 -8.01 -13.06 2.24
C PRO A 157 -7.55 -11.70 1.67
N VAL A 158 -6.48 -11.73 0.88
CA VAL A 158 -5.94 -10.60 0.13
C VAL A 158 -6.00 -10.88 -1.38
N ASP A 159 -6.29 -12.12 -1.78
CA ASP A 159 -6.64 -12.55 -3.15
C ASP A 159 -5.64 -12.03 -4.21
N ASN A 160 -4.34 -12.12 -3.93
CA ASN A 160 -3.25 -11.66 -4.79
C ASN A 160 -3.26 -10.16 -5.10
N HIS A 161 -3.95 -9.35 -4.30
CA HIS A 161 -3.99 -7.91 -4.53
C HIS A 161 -2.71 -7.20 -4.05
N TYR A 162 -1.84 -7.88 -3.30
CA TYR A 162 -0.59 -7.32 -2.80
C TYR A 162 0.60 -8.11 -3.37
N LYS A 163 1.50 -7.42 -4.08
CA LYS A 163 2.71 -8.03 -4.66
C LYS A 163 3.96 -7.28 -4.22
N TYR A 164 5.03 -8.03 -3.99
CA TYR A 164 6.39 -7.50 -3.83
C TYR A 164 7.25 -7.98 -5.01
N ARG A 165 8.04 -7.08 -5.59
CA ARG A 165 9.12 -7.45 -6.53
C ARG A 165 10.43 -6.92 -6.00
N LEU A 166 11.44 -7.77 -5.98
CA LEU A 166 12.76 -7.42 -5.52
C LEU A 166 13.63 -7.06 -6.71
N ILE A 167 14.28 -5.90 -6.63
CA ILE A 167 15.30 -5.49 -7.59
C ILE A 167 16.62 -5.29 -6.87
N THR A 168 17.68 -5.77 -7.50
CA THR A 168 19.03 -5.55 -6.99
C THR A 168 19.40 -4.09 -7.17
N LYS A 169 20.01 -3.52 -6.14
CA LYS A 169 20.57 -2.17 -6.16
C LYS A 169 21.73 -2.13 -7.15
N ASN A 170 21.52 -1.47 -8.28
CA ASN A 170 22.63 -1.10 -9.16
C ASN A 170 23.34 0.13 -8.58
N GLU A 171 24.65 0.24 -8.82
CA GLU A 171 25.41 1.45 -8.49
C GLU A 171 24.69 2.66 -9.10
N LYS A 172 24.43 3.69 -8.28
CA LYS A 172 23.70 4.89 -8.68
C LYS A 172 24.41 5.55 -9.88
N GLU A 173 23.83 5.43 -11.06
CA GLU A 173 24.05 6.41 -12.11
C GLU A 173 22.83 7.34 -12.19
N THR A 174 23.09 8.61 -11.95
CA THR A 174 22.09 9.67 -11.83
C THR A 174 21.84 10.29 -13.20
N GLY A 175 21.12 9.58 -14.07
CA GLY A 175 20.77 10.09 -15.40
C GLY A 175 19.37 10.70 -15.45
N TRP A 176 18.42 10.06 -14.76
CA TRP A 176 17.01 10.42 -14.74
C TRP A 176 16.46 10.42 -13.32
N SER A 177 15.38 11.17 -13.10
CA SER A 177 14.66 11.24 -11.83
C SER A 177 13.16 11.42 -12.05
N LEU A 178 12.38 10.87 -11.12
CA LEU A 178 10.96 11.15 -10.97
C LEU A 178 10.80 12.53 -10.31
N GLU A 179 10.38 13.54 -11.08
CA GLU A 179 10.23 14.91 -10.58
C GLU A 179 8.82 15.19 -10.03
N GLY A 180 7.82 14.42 -10.48
CA GLY A 180 6.44 14.62 -10.05
C GLY A 180 5.54 13.43 -10.33
N LEU A 181 4.55 13.27 -9.46
CA LEU A 181 3.41 12.36 -9.62
C LEU A 181 2.16 13.10 -9.16
N MET A 182 1.12 13.08 -9.99
CA MET A 182 -0.17 13.64 -9.61
C MET A 182 -1.33 12.84 -10.20
N TYR A 183 -2.46 12.86 -9.51
CA TYR A 183 -3.70 12.31 -10.04
C TYR A 183 -4.21 13.17 -11.20
N PHE A 184 -4.75 12.50 -12.21
CA PHE A 184 -5.38 13.13 -13.36
C PHE A 184 -6.89 13.03 -13.24
N PHE A 185 -7.57 14.16 -13.38
CA PHE A 185 -9.02 14.29 -13.35
C PHE A 185 -9.43 14.96 -14.65
N VAL A 186 -10.51 14.49 -15.27
CA VAL A 186 -11.10 15.14 -16.45
C VAL A 186 -12.45 15.73 -16.07
N GLY A 187 -12.65 17.00 -16.44
CA GLY A 187 -13.87 17.75 -16.15
C GLY A 187 -14.01 18.14 -14.68
N ASP A 188 -15.25 18.26 -14.20
CA ASP A 188 -15.58 18.80 -12.87
C ASP A 188 -15.65 17.73 -11.76
N ASN A 189 -15.32 16.46 -12.06
CA ASN A 189 -15.40 15.36 -11.10
C ASN A 189 -14.04 15.08 -10.44
N TYR A 190 -13.84 15.62 -9.24
CA TYR A 190 -12.61 15.45 -8.45
C TYR A 190 -12.63 14.25 -7.49
N ASP A 191 -13.72 13.47 -7.51
CA ASP A 191 -13.94 12.38 -6.57
C ASP A 191 -13.26 11.08 -7.01
N ILE A 192 -13.15 10.84 -8.32
CA ILE A 192 -12.53 9.64 -8.88
C ILE A 192 -11.54 10.09 -9.94
N PRO A 193 -10.22 9.89 -9.74
CA PRO A 193 -9.24 10.18 -10.76
C PRO A 193 -9.41 9.21 -11.92
N GLU A 194 -9.24 9.72 -13.15
CA GLU A 194 -9.19 8.88 -14.34
C GLU A 194 -7.83 8.18 -14.50
N GLY A 195 -6.83 8.58 -13.71
CA GLY A 195 -5.50 8.00 -13.76
C GLY A 195 -4.50 8.83 -12.98
N PHE A 196 -3.23 8.70 -13.32
CA PHE A 196 -2.18 9.56 -12.79
C PHE A 196 -1.13 9.88 -13.86
N VAL A 197 -0.54 11.07 -13.76
CA VAL A 197 0.56 11.52 -14.62
C VAL A 197 1.84 11.51 -13.83
N VAL A 198 2.89 10.98 -14.44
CA VAL A 198 4.26 11.00 -13.94
C VAL A 198 5.09 11.90 -14.83
N ARG A 199 5.97 12.70 -14.20
CA ARG A 199 7.04 13.41 -14.88
C ARG A 199 8.38 12.78 -14.57
N LEU A 200 9.06 12.34 -15.62
CA LEU A 200 10.45 11.96 -15.60
C LEU A 200 11.28 13.08 -16.23
N ALA A 201 12.44 13.37 -15.67
CA ALA A 201 13.42 14.28 -16.27
C ALA A 201 14.83 13.72 -16.19
N GLY A 202 15.66 14.01 -17.20
CA GLY A 202 17.02 13.50 -17.30
C GLY A 202 17.69 13.84 -18.63
N THR A 203 18.69 13.03 -19.01
CA THR A 203 19.43 13.22 -20.27
C THR A 203 18.81 12.43 -21.42
N SER A 204 18.68 13.04 -22.60
CA SER A 204 18.10 12.37 -23.78
C SER A 204 18.96 11.19 -24.28
N GLY A 205 18.34 10.32 -25.09
CA GLY A 205 18.98 9.13 -25.64
C GLY A 205 18.94 7.91 -24.70
N HIS A 206 18.19 7.99 -23.60
CA HIS A 206 17.90 6.80 -22.79
C HIS A 206 16.77 5.98 -23.42
N THR A 207 16.75 4.69 -23.13
CA THR A 207 15.65 3.80 -23.49
C THR A 207 14.91 3.38 -22.24
N LEU A 208 13.59 3.56 -22.21
CA LEU A 208 12.71 2.99 -21.18
C LEU A 208 12.40 1.53 -21.55
N GLU A 209 12.98 0.58 -20.82
CA GLU A 209 12.86 -0.86 -21.11
C GLU A 209 11.62 -1.48 -20.43
N GLU A 210 11.31 -1.09 -19.19
CA GLU A 210 10.23 -1.69 -18.38
C GLU A 210 9.62 -0.65 -17.43
N ILE A 211 8.33 -0.80 -17.12
CA ILE A 211 7.65 -0.08 -16.03
C ILE A 211 7.23 -1.08 -14.95
N GLY A 212 7.79 -0.89 -13.75
CA GLY A 212 7.41 -1.58 -12.53
C GLY A 212 6.22 -0.91 -11.85
N PHE A 213 5.03 -1.18 -12.35
CA PHE A 213 3.76 -0.78 -11.76
C PHE A 213 2.72 -1.88 -11.99
N TRP A 214 1.81 -2.07 -11.05
CA TRP A 214 0.71 -3.00 -11.23
C TRP A 214 -0.39 -2.68 -10.23
N LEU A 215 -1.63 -2.83 -10.67
CA LEU A 215 -2.81 -2.86 -9.82
C LEU A 215 -3.68 -4.08 -10.19
N PRO A 216 -4.45 -4.61 -9.24
CA PRO A 216 -5.47 -5.62 -9.54
C PRO A 216 -6.43 -5.13 -10.63
N GLY A 217 -6.82 -6.03 -11.55
CA GLY A 217 -7.67 -5.69 -12.69
C GLY A 217 -6.95 -5.01 -13.87
N MET A 218 -5.64 -4.77 -13.77
CA MET A 218 -4.82 -4.30 -14.88
C MET A 218 -4.74 -5.39 -15.97
N PRO A 219 -5.05 -5.07 -17.25
CA PRO A 219 -4.95 -6.03 -18.34
C PRO A 219 -3.49 -6.37 -18.68
N ASP A 220 -3.28 -7.53 -19.31
CA ASP A 220 -1.93 -8.04 -19.61
C ASP A 220 -1.17 -7.13 -20.60
N ASP A 221 -1.88 -6.45 -21.50
CA ASP A 221 -1.38 -5.51 -22.51
C ASP A 221 -1.56 -4.04 -22.10
N TYR A 222 -1.71 -3.76 -20.80
CA TYR A 222 -2.01 -2.42 -20.29
C TYR A 222 -1.03 -1.33 -20.77
N TYR A 223 0.28 -1.63 -20.82
CA TYR A 223 1.28 -0.65 -21.21
C TYR A 223 1.20 -0.31 -22.69
N GLU A 224 0.98 -1.31 -23.53
CA GLU A 224 0.87 -1.16 -24.97
C GLU A 224 -0.51 -0.68 -25.41
N GLY A 225 -1.55 -0.90 -24.60
CA GLY A 225 -2.95 -0.59 -24.92
C GLY A 225 -3.44 0.74 -24.37
N GLU A 226 -3.06 1.10 -23.14
CA GLU A 226 -3.71 2.17 -22.38
C GLU A 226 -2.77 3.34 -22.04
N VAL A 227 -1.48 3.07 -21.81
CA VAL A 227 -0.54 4.09 -21.31
C VAL A 227 -0.16 5.07 -22.42
N LEU A 228 -0.27 6.36 -22.12
CA LEU A 228 0.07 7.44 -23.05
C LEU A 228 1.32 8.19 -22.58
N TYR A 229 2.05 8.78 -23.51
CA TYR A 229 3.20 9.62 -23.21
C TYR A 229 3.28 10.85 -24.10
N ASN A 230 3.96 11.89 -23.62
CA ASN A 230 4.37 13.02 -24.45
C ASN A 230 5.66 13.67 -23.91
N TYR A 231 6.19 14.63 -24.66
CA TYR A 231 7.40 15.38 -24.30
C TYR A 231 7.09 16.83 -23.86
N GLN A 232 5.88 17.11 -23.38
CA GLN A 232 5.52 18.45 -22.92
C GLN A 232 6.30 18.81 -21.64
N HIS A 233 6.62 20.10 -21.49
CA HIS A 233 7.33 20.62 -20.32
C HIS A 233 6.39 21.11 -19.21
N ASP A 234 5.16 21.47 -19.57
CA ASP A 234 4.17 22.01 -18.64
C ASP A 234 3.40 20.87 -17.96
N PHE A 235 4.03 20.27 -16.96
CA PHE A 235 3.40 19.27 -16.10
C PHE A 235 2.16 19.83 -15.40
N ASP A 236 2.20 21.10 -14.99
CA ASP A 236 1.13 21.74 -14.22
C ASP A 236 -0.13 21.97 -15.06
N ARG A 237 -0.03 21.98 -16.40
CA ARG A 237 -1.20 21.99 -17.30
C ARG A 237 -2.19 20.88 -17.00
N TYR A 238 -1.71 19.71 -16.54
CA TYR A 238 -2.56 18.56 -16.24
C TYR A 238 -3.13 18.56 -14.80
N ASN A 239 -2.78 19.57 -14.00
CA ASN A 239 -3.35 19.76 -12.67
C ASN A 239 -4.71 20.46 -12.77
N ASN A 240 -5.81 19.71 -12.59
CA ASN A 240 -7.19 20.17 -12.83
C ASN A 240 -7.46 20.48 -14.31
N ALA A 241 -6.93 19.65 -15.22
CA ALA A 241 -7.20 19.80 -16.64
C ALA A 241 -8.69 19.62 -16.95
N ILE A 242 -9.19 20.49 -17.83
CA ILE A 242 -10.53 20.37 -18.42
C ILE A 242 -10.47 19.43 -19.65
N GLU A 243 -9.28 19.24 -20.21
CA GLU A 243 -9.03 18.48 -21.44
C GLU A 243 -8.38 17.12 -21.11
N GLU A 244 -8.64 16.13 -21.97
CA GLU A 244 -8.00 14.81 -21.91
C GLU A 244 -6.46 14.92 -22.10
N PHE A 245 -5.74 13.88 -21.67
CA PHE A 245 -4.30 13.82 -21.85
C PHE A 245 -3.93 13.64 -23.34
N ASP A 246 -3.39 14.69 -23.95
CA ASP A 246 -2.88 14.66 -25.33
C ASP A 246 -1.50 13.98 -25.40
N GLY A 247 -1.44 12.75 -25.92
CA GLY A 247 -0.21 11.97 -26.01
C GLY A 247 -0.28 10.81 -27.02
N GLU A 248 0.87 10.19 -27.26
CA GLU A 248 1.02 9.00 -28.08
C GLU A 248 0.98 7.74 -27.20
N GLN A 249 0.52 6.62 -27.76
CA GLN A 249 0.55 5.33 -27.07
C GLN A 249 1.99 4.91 -26.78
N LEU A 250 2.28 4.52 -25.54
CA LEU A 250 3.59 4.06 -25.13
C LEU A 250 3.81 2.63 -25.62
N SER A 251 4.98 2.36 -26.19
CA SER A 251 5.41 1.00 -26.51
C SER A 251 6.78 0.76 -25.90
N LEU A 252 6.95 -0.38 -25.22
CA LEU A 252 8.21 -0.74 -24.59
C LEU A 252 8.98 -1.75 -25.46
N PRO A 253 10.31 -1.59 -25.61
CA PRO A 253 11.14 -0.49 -25.11
C PRO A 253 10.90 0.83 -25.87
N HIS A 254 10.95 1.96 -25.16
CA HIS A 254 10.71 3.31 -25.72
C HIS A 254 11.97 4.17 -25.73
N GLU A 255 12.36 4.71 -26.88
CA GLU A 255 13.48 5.65 -26.99
C GLU A 255 13.07 7.06 -26.55
N ILE A 256 13.70 7.56 -25.48
CA ILE A 256 13.42 8.86 -24.89
C ILE A 256 14.21 9.95 -25.63
N LYS A 257 13.50 10.72 -26.46
CA LYS A 257 14.09 11.73 -27.36
C LYS A 257 14.45 13.04 -26.67
N ASN A 258 13.72 13.41 -25.61
CA ASN A 258 13.89 14.68 -24.91
C ASN A 258 14.34 14.47 -23.47
N SER A 259 14.75 15.56 -22.80
CA SER A 259 15.16 15.56 -21.39
C SER A 259 14.01 15.52 -20.39
N SER A 260 12.76 15.46 -20.86
CA SER A 260 11.55 15.45 -20.04
C SER A 260 10.53 14.55 -20.70
N LEU A 261 9.93 13.63 -19.97
CA LEU A 261 8.93 12.68 -20.44
C LEU A 261 7.75 12.70 -19.47
N LEU A 262 6.56 12.99 -19.98
CA LEU A 262 5.31 12.80 -19.24
C LEU A 262 4.69 11.48 -19.63
N ILE A 263 4.27 10.70 -18.65
CA ILE A 263 3.60 9.41 -18.85
C ILE A 263 2.29 9.43 -18.08
N TYR A 264 1.19 9.17 -18.78
CA TYR A 264 -0.15 9.07 -18.22
C TYR A 264 -0.57 7.61 -18.12
N PHE A 265 -1.01 7.23 -16.92
CA PHE A 265 -1.49 5.90 -16.56
C PHE A 265 -2.98 5.96 -16.26
N PRO A 266 -3.86 5.62 -17.22
CA PRO A 266 -5.30 5.62 -17.00
C PRO A 266 -5.75 4.47 -16.08
N PHE A 267 -6.67 4.74 -15.16
CA PHE A 267 -7.35 3.71 -14.40
C PHE A 267 -8.52 3.14 -15.21
N THR A 268 -8.39 1.88 -15.61
CA THR A 268 -9.48 1.19 -16.31
C THR A 268 -10.64 0.88 -15.34
N PRO A 269 -11.88 0.70 -15.84
CA PRO A 269 -13.00 0.29 -15.01
C PRO A 269 -12.73 -0.99 -14.21
N SER A 270 -12.07 -1.96 -14.84
CA SER A 270 -11.65 -3.23 -14.20
C SER A 270 -10.68 -3.00 -13.05
N MET A 271 -9.76 -2.04 -13.16
CA MET A 271 -8.84 -1.69 -12.07
C MET A 271 -9.56 -1.02 -10.90
N ILE A 272 -10.53 -0.15 -11.19
CA ILE A 272 -11.32 0.55 -10.16
C ILE A 272 -12.21 -0.47 -9.41
N GLU A 273 -12.90 -1.33 -10.15
CA GLU A 273 -13.75 -2.39 -9.57
C GLU A 273 -12.92 -3.38 -8.76
N ALA A 274 -11.82 -3.88 -9.33
CA ALA A 274 -10.91 -4.79 -8.65
C ALA A 274 -10.20 -4.12 -7.48
N SER A 275 -10.06 -2.80 -7.45
CA SER A 275 -9.53 -2.08 -6.29
C SER A 275 -10.55 -1.96 -5.17
N GLY A 276 -11.82 -1.71 -5.49
CA GLY A 276 -12.93 -1.69 -4.54
C GLY A 276 -12.70 -0.69 -3.40
N ASP A 277 -12.86 -1.17 -2.17
CA ASP A 277 -12.73 -0.41 -0.92
C ASP A 277 -11.30 -0.36 -0.35
N SER A 278 -10.29 -0.64 -1.18
CA SER A 278 -8.91 -0.84 -0.72
C SER A 278 -8.02 0.36 -1.04
N LEU A 279 -6.90 0.45 -0.33
CA LEU A 279 -5.87 1.46 -0.60
C LEU A 279 -4.98 1.01 -1.76
N ALA A 280 -4.96 1.78 -2.85
CA ALA A 280 -4.03 1.57 -3.93
C ALA A 280 -2.64 2.13 -3.57
N ARG A 281 -1.60 1.36 -3.85
CA ARG A 281 -0.20 1.79 -3.81
C ARG A 281 0.22 2.17 -5.22
N ILE A 282 0.36 3.46 -5.47
CA ILE A 282 0.78 4.02 -6.75
C ILE A 282 2.24 4.45 -6.59
N LEU A 283 3.14 3.51 -6.84
CA LEU A 283 4.58 3.68 -6.68
C LEU A 283 5.28 3.12 -7.93
N PRO A 284 5.21 3.82 -9.08
CA PRO A 284 5.82 3.33 -10.31
C PRO A 284 7.35 3.39 -10.23
N TYR A 285 7.97 2.39 -10.84
CA TYR A 285 9.41 2.32 -11.10
C TYR A 285 9.65 2.22 -12.60
N PHE A 286 10.72 2.82 -13.08
CA PHE A 286 11.06 2.89 -14.50
C PHE A 286 12.45 2.32 -14.68
N HIS A 287 12.55 1.26 -15.48
CA HIS A 287 13.80 0.62 -15.84
C HIS A 287 14.36 1.28 -17.10
N LEU A 288 15.49 1.95 -16.95
CA LEU A 288 16.11 2.74 -18.01
C LEU A 288 17.45 2.12 -18.41
N GLN A 289 17.75 2.17 -19.71
CA GLN A 289 19.05 1.89 -20.28
C GLN A 289 19.67 3.17 -20.86
N ASN A 290 20.93 3.46 -20.54
CA ASN A 290 21.65 4.60 -21.11
C ASN A 290 22.35 4.24 -22.45
N ASN A 291 22.93 5.24 -23.11
CA ASN A 291 23.68 5.07 -24.37
C ASN A 291 24.91 4.13 -24.26
N ASN A 292 25.44 3.91 -23.05
CA ASN A 292 26.54 2.99 -22.80
C ASN A 292 26.06 1.55 -22.53
N GLY A 293 24.75 1.32 -22.57
CA GLY A 293 24.12 0.03 -22.29
C GLY A 293 23.94 -0.28 -20.80
N GLN A 294 24.23 0.66 -19.89
CA GLN A 294 24.04 0.48 -18.44
C GLN A 294 22.55 0.61 -18.09
N ARG A 295 22.09 -0.24 -17.17
CA ARG A 295 20.69 -0.36 -16.75
C ARG A 295 20.50 0.09 -15.31
N TYR A 296 19.45 0.84 -15.05
CA TYR A 296 19.13 1.32 -13.71
C TYR A 296 17.64 1.60 -13.54
N TYR A 297 17.18 1.63 -12.30
CA TYR A 297 15.80 1.96 -11.95
C TYR A 297 15.69 3.38 -11.40
N VAL A 298 14.64 4.08 -11.77
CA VAL A 298 14.23 5.37 -11.16
C VAL A 298 12.76 5.29 -10.73
N GLY A 299 12.37 6.03 -9.69
CA GLY A 299 11.01 6.00 -9.15
C GLY A 299 10.98 5.63 -7.68
N GLY A 300 9.92 4.95 -7.25
CA GLY A 300 9.72 4.56 -5.85
C GLY A 300 9.17 5.64 -4.93
N SER A 301 8.87 6.81 -5.48
CA SER A 301 8.07 7.85 -4.83
C SER A 301 6.68 7.87 -5.44
N GLY A 302 5.65 8.10 -4.62
CA GLY A 302 4.28 8.18 -5.13
C GLY A 302 3.24 8.29 -4.01
N SER A 303 2.08 7.68 -4.21
CA SER A 303 0.90 7.86 -3.36
C SER A 303 0.35 6.53 -2.85
N ILE A 304 -0.17 6.56 -1.63
CA ILE A 304 -1.00 5.48 -1.08
C ILE A 304 -2.35 6.09 -0.72
N GLY A 305 -3.43 5.57 -1.29
CA GLY A 305 -4.76 6.14 -1.06
C GLY A 305 -5.87 5.39 -1.80
N SER A 306 -7.10 5.80 -1.56
CA SER A 306 -8.25 5.28 -2.31
C SER A 306 -8.19 5.73 -3.76
N LEU A 307 -8.61 4.85 -4.69
CA LEU A 307 -8.99 5.30 -6.02
C LEU A 307 -10.35 6.02 -5.98
N ASP A 308 -11.31 5.57 -5.16
CA ASP A 308 -12.58 6.28 -4.95
C ASP A 308 -12.46 7.23 -3.75
N ARG A 309 -12.28 8.53 -4.00
CA ARG A 309 -12.05 9.53 -2.95
C ARG A 309 -13.34 10.01 -2.28
N ARG A 310 -14.52 9.53 -2.71
CA ARG A 310 -15.80 9.80 -2.03
C ARG A 310 -15.87 9.12 -0.67
N LEU A 311 -15.14 8.01 -0.54
CA LEU A 311 -14.99 7.29 0.71
C LEU A 311 -13.80 7.89 1.45
N SER A 312 -14.06 8.41 2.65
CA SER A 312 -12.98 8.78 3.55
C SER A 312 -12.14 7.56 3.89
N TRP A 313 -10.90 7.81 4.28
CA TRP A 313 -9.95 6.76 4.64
C TRP A 313 -10.48 5.84 5.75
N ASP A 314 -11.24 6.42 6.68
CA ASP A 314 -11.92 5.66 7.71
C ASP A 314 -13.02 4.76 7.12
N GLU A 315 -13.79 5.20 6.14
CA GLU A 315 -14.91 4.43 5.54
C GLU A 315 -14.45 3.23 4.69
N LEU A 316 -13.28 3.31 4.04
CA LEU A 316 -12.74 2.26 3.16
C LEU A 316 -12.38 0.99 3.92
N ILE A 317 -11.89 1.13 5.14
CA ILE A 317 -11.50 -0.01 6.00
C ILE A 317 -12.74 -0.80 6.47
N TYR A 318 -13.93 -0.20 6.36
CA TYR A 318 -15.14 -0.65 7.03
C TYR A 318 -16.23 -1.17 6.12
N LYS A 319 -16.12 -1.00 4.80
CA LYS A 319 -17.11 -1.55 3.89
C LYS A 319 -16.99 -3.08 3.99
N ARG A 320 -18.05 -3.74 4.45
CA ARG A 320 -18.11 -5.20 4.35
C ARG A 320 -17.99 -5.55 2.87
N SER A 321 -17.09 -6.46 2.52
CA SER A 321 -17.27 -7.24 1.31
C SER A 321 -18.64 -7.90 1.42
N GLU A 322 -19.61 -7.42 0.66
CA GLU A 322 -20.87 -8.12 0.49
C GLU A 322 -20.55 -9.38 -0.32
N HIS A 323 -20.27 -10.47 0.39
CA HIS A 323 -20.19 -11.82 -0.15
C HIS A 323 -21.18 -12.69 0.61
#